data_AF-A0A9W8DST9-F1
#
_entry.id   AF-A0A9W8DST9-F1
#
_cell.length_a   1.000
_cell.length_b   1.000
_cell.length_c   1.000
_cell.angle_alpha   90.00
_cell.angle_beta   90.00
_cell.angle_gamma   90.00
#
_symmetry.space_group_name_H-M   'P 1'
#
loop_
_entity.id
_entity.type
_entity.pdbx_description
1 polymer ?
#
loop_
_entity_poly.entity_id
_entity_poly.type
_entity_poly.pdbx_seq_one_letter_code
_entity_poly.pdbx_strand_id
1 'polypeptide(L)'
;MSLRSLTKTLLRLEINAPRVATRRALTTSTVLRTADRPLRPMPSPIPQSSQVLTFKEDYTSVHPTTPGQSFGGNGLHATAPEASVSEATLGIASGESVTEQDRLIMKNDPLLSQVVNTLMRDGRKALMQRLIGEALIEIRRQTNANPYTVFRDALDMCSPLMGLTSRKLHAKVVRVPQPLGHRQRIRRALLWVYKATQRRSERTFPKRLSGEILDVINGRSAALKDKLNLHKDVMANRAYIQAK
;
A
#
# COMPACT_ATOMS: atom_id res chain seq x y z
N MET A 1 -24.73 -54.79 32.04
CA MET A 1 -24.03 -53.98 33.05
C MET A 1 -22.88 -53.24 32.37
N SER A 2 -22.78 -51.94 32.59
CA SER A 2 -22.12 -50.95 31.72
C SER A 2 -20.57 -50.99 31.75
N LEU A 3 -19.94 -50.94 30.57
CA LEU A 3 -18.49 -50.80 30.34
C LEU A 3 -17.88 -49.49 30.87
N ARG A 4 -18.68 -48.61 31.48
CA ARG A 4 -18.20 -47.37 32.13
C ARG A 4 -17.67 -47.58 33.56
N SER A 5 -17.70 -48.81 34.09
CA SER A 5 -17.29 -49.11 35.47
C SER A 5 -15.83 -49.55 35.64
N LEU A 6 -15.10 -49.83 34.54
CA LEU A 6 -13.77 -50.46 34.60
C LEU A 6 -12.59 -49.49 34.46
N THR A 7 -12.82 -48.21 34.19
CA THR A 7 -11.75 -47.21 34.03
C THR A 7 -11.42 -46.44 35.31
N LYS A 8 -12.08 -46.75 36.44
CA LYS A 8 -11.88 -46.03 37.72
C LYS A 8 -11.00 -46.78 38.74
N THR A 9 -10.60 -48.02 38.44
CA THR A 9 -9.90 -48.92 39.37
C THR A 9 -8.48 -49.32 38.95
N LEU A 10 -8.02 -48.99 37.75
CA LEU A 10 -6.65 -49.28 37.31
C LEU A 10 -5.79 -48.01 37.27
N LEU A 11 -4.75 -47.97 38.12
CA LEU A 11 -3.68 -46.96 38.17
C LEU A 11 -3.88 -45.77 39.12
N ARG A 12 -4.53 -46.05 40.26
CA ARG A 12 -4.27 -45.41 41.55
C ARG A 12 -3.10 -46.07 42.31
N LEU A 13 -2.12 -46.63 41.60
CA LEU A 13 -0.97 -47.32 42.18
C LEU A 13 0.27 -47.09 41.33
N GLU A 14 0.84 -45.90 41.42
CA GLU A 14 2.29 -45.75 41.26
C GLU A 14 2.78 -44.71 42.28
N ILE A 15 2.82 -45.19 43.51
CA ILE A 15 3.61 -44.67 44.61
C ILE A 15 5.03 -45.19 44.37
N ASN A 16 6.00 -44.32 44.06
CA ASN A 16 7.34 -44.47 44.63
C ASN A 16 8.11 -43.14 44.67
N ALA A 17 8.73 -42.92 45.82
CA ALA A 17 9.27 -41.68 46.42
C ALA A 17 10.67 -41.28 45.82
N PRO A 18 11.46 -40.29 46.35
CA PRO A 18 11.32 -39.55 47.60
C PRO A 18 11.62 -38.04 47.62
N ARG A 19 11.16 -37.43 48.73
CA ARG A 19 11.57 -36.13 49.28
C ARG A 19 13.05 -36.16 49.67
N VAL A 20 13.85 -35.21 49.17
CA VAL A 20 15.07 -34.73 49.85
C VAL A 20 15.12 -33.20 49.75
N ALA A 21 15.26 -32.59 50.92
CA ALA A 21 15.36 -31.16 51.15
C ALA A 21 16.66 -30.58 50.58
N THR A 22 16.67 -29.27 50.29
CA THR A 22 17.65 -28.34 50.88
C THR A 22 17.35 -26.90 50.51
N ARG A 23 17.24 -26.05 51.54
CA ARG A 23 17.35 -24.60 51.44
C ARG A 23 18.70 -24.24 50.82
N ARG A 24 18.70 -23.33 49.84
CA ARG A 24 19.79 -22.36 49.69
C ARG A 24 19.22 -21.06 49.12
N ALA A 25 19.16 -20.06 49.98
CA ALA A 25 19.05 -18.68 49.58
C ALA A 25 20.31 -18.33 48.76
N LEU A 26 20.11 -17.87 47.53
CA LEU A 26 21.11 -17.12 46.80
C LEU A 26 20.45 -15.81 46.39
N THR A 27 20.67 -14.82 47.24
CA THR A 27 20.71 -13.41 46.86
C THR A 27 21.68 -13.25 45.70
N THR A 28 21.17 -13.06 44.49
CA THR A 28 21.95 -12.51 43.39
C THR A 28 21.44 -11.10 43.14
N SER A 29 22.07 -10.17 43.85
CA SER A 29 22.11 -8.75 43.50
C SER A 29 22.78 -8.65 42.12
N THR A 30 21.98 -8.49 41.07
CA THR A 30 22.50 -8.01 39.78
C THR A 30 22.54 -6.50 39.87
N VAL A 31 23.68 -6.02 40.37
CA VAL A 31 24.11 -4.62 40.31
C VAL A 31 23.94 -4.13 38.87
N LEU A 32 23.14 -3.07 38.72
CA LEU A 32 23.08 -2.23 37.53
C LEU A 32 24.50 -1.75 37.22
N ARG A 33 25.13 -2.37 36.22
CA ARG A 33 26.34 -1.81 35.61
C ARG A 33 25.90 -0.61 34.77
N THR A 34 25.83 0.54 35.41
CA THR A 34 25.78 1.86 34.79
C THR A 34 27.08 2.00 33.99
N ALA A 35 27.09 1.46 32.79
CA ALA A 35 28.13 1.77 31.83
C ALA A 35 27.86 3.22 31.40
N ASP A 36 28.79 4.10 31.76
CA ASP A 36 29.03 5.37 31.09
C ASP A 36 29.03 5.13 29.58
N ARG A 37 27.88 5.39 28.96
CA ARG A 37 27.83 5.63 27.53
C ARG A 37 28.22 7.09 27.35
N PRO A 38 29.33 7.41 26.66
CA PRO A 38 29.61 8.79 26.32
C PRO A 38 28.42 9.32 25.51
N LEU A 39 27.89 10.46 25.94
CA LEU A 39 26.82 11.17 25.25
C LEU A 39 27.23 11.35 23.78
N ARG A 40 26.38 10.90 22.85
CA ARG A 40 26.57 11.29 21.44
C ARG A 40 26.51 12.82 21.37
N PRO A 41 27.48 13.50 20.73
CA PRO A 41 27.38 14.94 20.55
C PRO A 41 26.12 15.25 19.75
N MET A 42 25.33 16.19 20.27
CA MET A 42 24.12 16.69 19.61
C MET A 42 24.48 17.35 18.27
N PRO A 43 23.66 17.21 17.23
CA PRO A 43 23.88 17.93 15.98
C PRO A 43 23.87 19.44 16.24
N SER A 44 24.83 20.14 15.64
CA SER A 44 24.95 21.60 15.70
C SER A 44 23.69 22.27 15.13
N PRO A 45 23.29 23.44 15.67
CA PRO A 45 22.16 24.18 15.15
C PRO A 45 22.44 24.65 13.72
N ILE A 46 21.49 24.37 12.83
CA ILE A 46 21.49 24.86 11.46
C ILE A 46 21.43 26.40 11.52
N PRO A 47 22.32 27.14 10.84
CA PRO A 47 22.22 28.59 10.78
C PRO A 47 20.93 28.97 10.05
N GLN A 48 20.06 29.73 10.73
CA GLN A 48 18.91 30.35 10.08
C GLN A 48 19.43 31.45 9.15
N SER A 49 19.50 31.15 7.85
CA SER A 49 19.65 32.19 6.85
C SER A 49 18.34 32.97 6.78
N SER A 50 18.33 34.15 7.40
CA SER A 50 17.34 35.19 7.17
C SER A 50 17.46 35.69 5.74
N GLN A 51 16.66 35.13 4.83
CA GLN A 51 16.29 35.81 3.61
C GLN A 51 14.80 36.13 3.66
N VAL A 52 14.53 37.40 3.93
CA VAL A 52 13.24 38.05 3.80
C VAL A 52 12.90 38.09 2.32
N LEU A 53 12.03 37.18 1.88
CA LEU A 53 11.36 37.29 0.59
C LEU A 53 10.23 38.31 0.74
N THR A 54 10.50 39.55 0.36
CA THR A 54 9.47 40.57 0.13
C THR A 54 8.58 40.13 -1.02
N PHE A 55 7.35 39.75 -0.69
CA PHE A 55 6.27 39.46 -1.62
C PHE A 55 5.64 40.81 -2.03
N LYS A 56 5.75 41.19 -3.31
CA LYS A 56 4.99 42.32 -3.88
C LYS A 56 3.59 41.83 -4.19
N GLU A 57 2.61 42.46 -3.55
CA GLU A 57 1.18 42.29 -3.83
C GLU A 57 0.78 43.24 -4.97
N ASP A 58 0.51 42.70 -6.15
CA ASP A 58 -0.18 43.43 -7.23
C ASP A 58 -1.55 42.76 -7.44
N TYR A 59 -2.51 43.07 -6.57
CA TYR A 59 -3.93 42.84 -6.83
C TYR A 59 -4.56 44.18 -7.26
N THR A 60 -4.59 44.41 -8.57
CA THR A 60 -5.37 45.52 -9.14
C THR A 60 -6.81 45.07 -9.39
N SER A 61 -7.73 45.92 -8.97
CA SER A 61 -9.18 45.76 -8.84
C SER A 61 -9.94 45.43 -10.13
N VAL A 62 -10.91 44.51 -10.02
CA VAL A 62 -11.92 44.23 -11.04
C VAL A 62 -13.14 45.15 -10.83
N HIS A 63 -13.49 45.94 -11.84
CA HIS A 63 -14.77 46.66 -11.90
C HIS A 63 -15.86 45.77 -12.55
N PRO A 64 -17.14 45.83 -12.11
CA PRO A 64 -18.24 45.19 -12.80
C PRO A 64 -19.15 46.23 -13.50
N THR A 65 -19.49 46.06 -14.79
CA THR A 65 -20.69 46.67 -15.38
C THR A 65 -21.18 45.94 -16.65
N THR A 66 -22.35 45.30 -16.50
CA THR A 66 -23.56 45.18 -17.38
C THR A 66 -23.51 44.63 -18.83
N PRO A 67 -24.49 43.76 -19.22
CA PRO A 67 -24.54 43.11 -20.53
C PRO A 67 -25.47 43.80 -21.55
N GLY A 68 -25.20 43.56 -22.85
CA GLY A 68 -26.19 43.66 -23.92
C GLY A 68 -25.71 44.41 -25.17
N GLN A 69 -25.49 43.68 -26.27
CA GLN A 69 -26.22 43.79 -27.54
C GLN A 69 -25.50 43.03 -28.67
N SER A 70 -26.34 42.36 -29.46
CA SER A 70 -26.07 41.54 -30.64
C SER A 70 -25.80 42.37 -31.90
N PHE A 71 -24.88 41.93 -32.76
CA PHE A 71 -24.88 41.97 -34.24
C PHE A 71 -23.67 41.09 -34.64
N GLY A 72 -23.72 40.05 -35.47
CA GLY A 72 -24.35 39.90 -36.77
C GLY A 72 -23.25 39.78 -37.84
N GLY A 73 -22.98 38.57 -38.35
CA GLY A 73 -22.51 38.34 -39.73
C GLY A 73 -21.01 38.05 -40.00
N ASN A 74 -20.80 36.88 -40.63
CA ASN A 74 -19.79 36.51 -41.64
C ASN A 74 -18.32 36.25 -41.26
N GLY A 75 -18.03 34.96 -41.01
CA GLY A 75 -17.28 34.11 -41.94
C GLY A 75 -15.90 34.56 -42.40
N LEU A 76 -14.85 34.04 -41.74
CA LEU A 76 -13.57 33.74 -42.38
C LEU A 76 -12.98 32.44 -41.83
N HIS A 77 -12.62 31.62 -42.81
CA HIS A 77 -11.96 30.33 -42.78
C HIS A 77 -10.58 30.41 -42.09
N ALA A 78 -10.40 29.69 -40.98
CA ALA A 78 -9.09 29.38 -40.42
C ALA A 78 -9.03 27.91 -40.00
N THR A 79 -8.39 27.14 -40.87
CA THR A 79 -7.99 25.75 -40.72
C THR A 79 -7.23 25.57 -39.40
N ALA A 80 -7.81 24.84 -38.44
CA ALA A 80 -7.10 24.30 -37.29
C ALA A 80 -6.70 22.85 -37.61
N PRO A 81 -5.45 22.42 -37.40
CA PRO A 81 -5.05 21.06 -37.66
C PRO A 81 -5.71 20.14 -36.62
N GLU A 82 -6.51 19.20 -37.11
CA GLU A 82 -6.98 18.05 -36.37
C GLU A 82 -5.76 17.35 -35.74
N ALA A 83 -5.71 17.34 -34.41
CA ALA A 83 -4.75 16.55 -33.67
C ALA A 83 -5.02 15.08 -33.98
N SER A 84 -4.14 14.52 -34.82
CA SER A 84 -4.11 13.14 -35.27
C SER A 84 -4.24 12.16 -34.11
N VAL A 85 -5.45 11.62 -33.95
CA VAL A 85 -5.69 10.33 -33.34
C VAL A 85 -5.08 9.30 -34.29
N SER A 86 -3.85 8.87 -34.01
CA SER A 86 -3.26 7.74 -34.70
C SER A 86 -3.85 6.45 -34.13
N GLU A 87 -4.92 6.01 -34.77
CA GLU A 87 -5.33 4.62 -34.82
C GLU A 87 -4.14 3.75 -35.26
N ALA A 88 -3.44 3.16 -34.31
CA ALA A 88 -2.58 2.01 -34.58
C ALA A 88 -3.46 0.75 -34.61
N THR A 89 -4.09 0.56 -35.76
CA THR A 89 -4.92 -0.60 -36.10
C THR A 89 -4.03 -1.81 -36.45
N LEU A 90 -4.33 -2.91 -35.76
CA LEU A 90 -4.14 -4.33 -36.12
C LEU A 90 -2.73 -4.89 -36.37
N GLY A 91 -2.33 -5.80 -35.46
CA GLY A 91 -1.23 -6.74 -35.70
C GLY A 91 -0.76 -7.49 -34.46
N ILE A 92 -1.64 -7.98 -33.58
CA ILE A 92 -1.22 -8.69 -32.37
C ILE A 92 -0.95 -10.17 -32.71
N ALA A 93 0.15 -10.39 -33.42
CA ALA A 93 0.74 -11.71 -33.61
C ALA A 93 1.54 -12.11 -32.36
N SER A 94 1.53 -13.40 -32.07
CA SER A 94 2.20 -14.09 -30.98
C SER A 94 3.70 -13.76 -30.88
N GLY A 95 4.06 -12.78 -30.06
CA GLY A 95 5.48 -12.50 -29.78
C GLY A 95 5.83 -11.07 -29.38
N GLU A 96 4.93 -10.30 -28.76
CA GLU A 96 5.29 -8.98 -28.22
C GLU A 96 6.31 -9.14 -27.08
N SER A 97 7.58 -9.00 -27.44
CA SER A 97 8.63 -8.70 -26.48
C SER A 97 8.39 -7.29 -25.94
N VAL A 98 8.44 -7.15 -24.60
CA VAL A 98 8.38 -5.85 -23.91
C VAL A 98 9.31 -4.87 -24.64
N THR A 99 8.77 -3.80 -25.23
CA THR A 99 9.60 -2.85 -25.98
C THR A 99 10.59 -2.17 -25.03
N GLU A 100 11.76 -1.75 -25.53
CA GLU A 100 12.77 -1.07 -24.68
C GLU A 100 12.21 0.21 -24.03
N GLN A 101 11.24 0.85 -24.67
CA GLN A 101 10.51 2.00 -24.13
C GLN A 101 9.70 1.63 -22.87
N ASP A 102 9.00 0.49 -22.88
CA ASP A 102 8.24 0.00 -21.72
C ASP A 102 9.16 -0.30 -20.52
N ARG A 103 10.35 -0.85 -20.79
CA ARG A 103 11.36 -1.12 -19.74
C ARG A 103 11.88 0.16 -19.09
N LEU A 104 12.05 1.22 -19.88
CA LEU A 104 12.53 2.51 -19.38
C LEU A 104 11.46 3.21 -18.52
N ILE A 105 10.19 3.13 -18.92
CA ILE A 105 9.05 3.64 -18.14
C ILE A 105 9.01 2.97 -16.77
N MET A 106 9.19 1.64 -16.70
CA MET A 106 9.27 0.91 -15.43
C MET A 106 10.39 1.38 -14.50
N LYS A 107 11.50 1.85 -15.06
CA LYS A 107 12.68 2.27 -14.30
C LYS A 107 12.51 3.67 -13.70
N ASN A 108 11.76 4.54 -14.38
CA ASN A 108 11.64 5.96 -14.02
C ASN A 108 10.37 6.30 -13.22
N ASP A 109 9.32 5.48 -13.28
CA ASP A 109 8.11 5.73 -12.50
C ASP A 109 8.29 5.35 -11.01
N PRO A 110 8.12 6.30 -10.06
CA PRO A 110 8.22 6.04 -8.63
C PRO A 110 7.19 5.01 -8.14
N LEU A 111 6.00 4.92 -8.75
CA LEU A 111 4.97 3.94 -8.39
C LEU A 111 5.44 2.52 -8.72
N LEU A 112 5.85 2.28 -9.97
CA LEU A 112 6.37 0.97 -10.41
C LEU A 112 7.64 0.58 -9.67
N SER A 113 8.53 1.52 -9.39
CA SER A 113 9.71 1.27 -8.55
C SER A 113 9.29 0.78 -7.15
N GLN A 114 8.29 1.42 -6.53
CA GLN A 114 7.74 0.97 -5.25
C GLN A 114 7.10 -0.43 -5.35
N VAL A 115 6.37 -0.72 -6.44
CA VAL A 115 5.76 -2.04 -6.70
C VAL A 115 6.82 -3.12 -6.76
N VAL A 116 7.82 -2.95 -7.64
CA VAL A 116 8.93 -3.88 -7.81
C VAL A 116 9.64 -4.14 -6.49
N ASN A 117 10.01 -3.07 -5.77
CA ASN A 117 10.75 -3.19 -4.51
C ASN A 117 9.91 -3.86 -3.39
N THR A 118 8.59 -3.70 -3.41
CA THR A 118 7.69 -4.30 -2.41
C THR A 118 7.41 -5.76 -2.71
N LEU A 119 7.34 -6.15 -3.99
CA LEU A 119 6.97 -7.51 -4.41
C LEU A 119 8.17 -8.44 -4.63
N MET A 120 9.36 -7.90 -4.90
CA MET A 120 10.56 -8.72 -5.11
C MET A 120 10.91 -9.51 -3.84
N ARG A 121 11.44 -10.72 -4.06
CA ARG A 121 11.96 -11.61 -3.01
C ARG A 121 13.40 -11.97 -3.32
N ASP A 122 14.20 -12.19 -2.29
CA ASP A 122 15.60 -12.64 -2.41
C ASP A 122 16.48 -11.69 -3.26
N GLY A 123 16.14 -10.39 -3.28
CA GLY A 123 16.87 -9.39 -4.08
C GLY A 123 16.68 -9.53 -5.60
N ARG A 124 15.76 -10.39 -6.08
CA ARG A 124 15.55 -10.66 -7.51
C ARG A 124 14.75 -9.56 -8.22
N LYS A 125 15.31 -8.36 -8.28
CA LYS A 125 14.68 -7.16 -8.86
C LYS A 125 14.39 -7.32 -10.36
N ALA A 126 15.37 -7.81 -11.14
CA ALA A 126 15.22 -7.98 -12.58
C ALA A 126 14.11 -8.97 -12.95
N LEU A 127 13.99 -10.07 -12.19
CA LEU A 127 12.90 -11.04 -12.35
C LEU A 127 11.55 -10.38 -12.09
N MET A 128 11.42 -9.63 -10.99
CA MET A 128 10.16 -8.97 -10.63
C MET A 128 9.75 -7.91 -11.68
N GLN A 129 10.71 -7.15 -12.22
CA GLN A 129 10.46 -6.21 -13.30
C GLN A 129 9.92 -6.92 -14.55
N ARG A 130 10.54 -8.04 -14.96
CA ARG A 130 10.05 -8.86 -16.08
C ARG A 130 8.63 -9.34 -15.86
N LEU A 131 8.34 -9.92 -14.69
CA LEU A 131 7.00 -10.44 -14.37
C LEU A 131 5.92 -9.35 -14.33
N ILE A 132 6.24 -8.16 -13.83
CA ILE A 132 5.30 -7.02 -13.87
C ILE A 132 5.10 -6.56 -15.31
N GLY A 133 6.17 -6.55 -16.13
CA GLY A 133 6.07 -6.17 -17.55
C GLY A 133 5.14 -7.11 -18.31
N GLU A 134 5.32 -8.42 -18.11
CA GLU A 134 4.43 -9.44 -18.65
C GLU A 134 2.98 -9.25 -18.17
N ALA A 135 2.76 -8.88 -16.90
CA ALA A 135 1.42 -8.64 -16.37
C ALA A 135 0.75 -7.42 -17.01
N LEU A 136 1.50 -6.35 -17.27
CA LEU A 136 1.00 -5.16 -17.95
C LEU A 136 0.64 -5.45 -19.41
N ILE A 137 1.43 -6.28 -20.10
CA ILE A 137 1.09 -6.75 -21.45
C ILE A 137 -0.23 -7.52 -21.42
N GLU A 138 -0.41 -8.42 -20.45
CA GLU A 138 -1.67 -9.18 -20.30
C GLU A 138 -2.87 -8.25 -20.01
N ILE A 139 -2.70 -7.20 -19.19
CA ILE A 139 -3.74 -6.18 -18.96
C ILE A 139 -4.08 -5.44 -20.26
N ARG A 140 -3.07 -5.00 -21.01
CA ARG A 140 -3.25 -4.31 -22.29
C ARG A 140 -4.01 -5.18 -23.28
N ARG A 141 -3.65 -6.46 -23.37
CA ARG A 141 -4.30 -7.43 -24.25
C ARG A 141 -5.79 -7.63 -23.92
N GLN A 142 -6.16 -7.56 -22.64
CA GLN A 142 -7.54 -7.79 -22.20
C GLN A 142 -8.41 -6.53 -22.23
N THR A 143 -7.83 -5.36 -21.96
CA THR A 143 -8.59 -4.10 -21.84
C THR A 143 -8.49 -3.20 -23.07
N ASN A 144 -7.49 -3.39 -23.93
CA ASN A 144 -7.11 -2.48 -25.02
C ASN A 144 -6.86 -1.03 -24.56
N ALA A 145 -6.68 -0.81 -23.25
CA ALA A 145 -6.40 0.48 -22.64
C ALA A 145 -4.92 0.58 -22.23
N ASN A 146 -4.50 1.78 -21.83
CA ASN A 146 -3.15 1.97 -21.29
C ASN A 146 -3.01 1.19 -19.96
N PRO A 147 -2.18 0.14 -19.91
CA PRO A 147 -2.10 -0.75 -18.76
C PRO A 147 -1.57 -0.04 -17.50
N TYR A 148 -0.77 1.01 -17.66
CA TYR A 148 -0.24 1.80 -16.54
C TYR A 148 -1.35 2.56 -15.82
N THR A 149 -2.29 3.14 -16.58
CA THR A 149 -3.45 3.85 -16.02
C THR A 149 -4.37 2.89 -15.28
N VAL A 150 -4.74 1.77 -15.92
CA VAL A 150 -5.57 0.72 -15.31
C VAL A 150 -4.94 0.18 -14.03
N PHE A 151 -3.63 -0.07 -14.05
CA PHE A 151 -2.92 -0.58 -12.88
C PHE A 151 -2.88 0.44 -11.74
N ARG A 152 -2.64 1.73 -12.05
CA ARG A 152 -2.66 2.81 -11.07
C ARG A 152 -4.05 2.98 -10.46
N ASP A 153 -5.09 3.02 -11.29
CA ASP A 153 -6.47 3.18 -10.86
C ASP A 153 -6.90 2.03 -9.94
N ALA A 154 -6.53 0.80 -10.28
CA ALA A 154 -6.77 -0.37 -9.42
C ALA A 154 -6.08 -0.24 -8.06
N LEU A 155 -4.83 0.24 -8.02
CA LEU A 155 -4.12 0.46 -6.76
C LEU A 155 -4.75 1.58 -5.94
N ASP A 156 -5.17 2.67 -6.57
CA ASP A 156 -5.84 3.79 -5.91
C ASP A 156 -7.20 3.35 -5.34
N MET A 157 -7.97 2.53 -6.06
CA MET A 157 -9.19 1.88 -5.57
C MET A 157 -8.92 0.98 -4.36
N CYS A 158 -7.82 0.24 -4.33
CA CYS A 158 -7.43 -0.60 -3.19
C CYS A 158 -6.78 0.19 -2.04
N SER A 159 -6.40 1.45 -2.26
CA SER A 159 -5.67 2.24 -1.27
C SER A 159 -6.58 2.70 -0.11
N PRO A 160 -6.23 2.39 1.16
CA PRO A 160 -6.96 2.89 2.31
C PRO A 160 -6.45 4.27 2.73
N LEU A 161 -7.35 5.18 3.12
CA LEU A 161 -6.97 6.53 3.53
C LEU A 161 -6.38 6.58 4.95
N MET A 162 -6.88 5.70 5.82
CA MET A 162 -6.51 5.63 7.23
C MET A 162 -6.20 4.19 7.62
N GLY A 163 -5.39 4.03 8.66
CA GLY A 163 -5.08 2.75 9.28
C GLY A 163 -5.32 2.79 10.78
N LEU A 164 -5.09 1.65 11.42
CA LEU A 164 -5.14 1.52 12.87
C LEU A 164 -3.73 1.29 13.41
N THR A 165 -3.36 2.06 14.44
CA THR A 165 -2.15 1.85 15.23
C THR A 165 -2.55 1.46 16.65
N SER A 166 -1.86 0.49 17.25
CA SER A 166 -2.08 0.17 18.67
C SER A 166 -1.42 1.22 19.55
N ARG A 167 -2.15 1.77 20.51
CA ARG A 167 -1.60 2.63 21.56
C ARG A 167 -2.04 2.11 22.93
N LYS A 168 -1.17 2.24 23.94
CA LYS A 168 -1.52 1.93 25.33
C LYS A 168 -2.19 3.15 25.94
N LEU A 169 -3.42 2.99 26.43
CA LEU A 169 -4.17 4.01 27.16
C LEU A 169 -4.48 3.45 28.55
N HIS A 170 -3.76 3.96 29.56
CA HIS A 170 -3.87 3.47 30.94
C HIS A 170 -3.65 1.95 30.97
N ALA A 171 -4.56 1.19 31.59
CA ALA A 171 -4.50 -0.26 31.67
C ALA A 171 -4.85 -0.98 30.35
N LYS A 172 -5.46 -0.33 29.35
CA LYS A 172 -5.98 -0.99 28.13
C LYS A 172 -5.14 -0.66 26.89
N VAL A 173 -4.95 -1.63 25.99
CA VAL A 173 -4.41 -1.38 24.65
C VAL A 173 -5.58 -1.10 23.71
N VAL A 174 -5.54 0.04 23.04
CA VAL A 174 -6.63 0.53 22.16
C VAL A 174 -6.10 0.70 20.74
N ARG A 175 -6.97 0.53 19.75
CA ARG A 175 -6.68 0.81 18.35
C ARG A 175 -7.04 2.26 18.07
N VAL A 176 -6.06 3.07 17.69
CA VAL A 176 -6.23 4.48 17.38
C VAL A 176 -6.15 4.66 15.86
N PRO A 177 -7.20 5.22 15.22
CA PRO A 177 -7.13 5.58 13.81
C PRO A 177 -6.09 6.66 13.53
N GLN A 178 -5.30 6.49 12.47
CA GLN A 178 -4.32 7.47 12.01
C GLN A 178 -4.35 7.59 10.48
N PRO A 179 -4.21 8.81 9.91
CA PRO A 179 -4.11 9.00 8.47
C PRO A 179 -2.84 8.35 7.93
N LEU A 180 -2.94 7.72 6.76
CA LEU A 180 -1.80 7.08 6.10
C LEU A 180 -1.21 8.01 5.03
N GLY A 181 0.12 8.14 5.04
CA GLY A 181 0.84 8.85 3.99
C GLY A 181 0.75 8.13 2.64
N HIS A 182 0.88 8.85 1.53
CA HIS A 182 0.67 8.31 0.17
C HIS A 182 1.42 6.99 -0.10
N ARG A 183 2.72 6.96 0.19
CA ARG A 183 3.56 5.75 0.08
C ARG A 183 3.02 4.56 0.90
N GLN A 184 2.51 4.81 2.11
CA GLN A 184 1.96 3.77 2.99
C GLN A 184 0.63 3.24 2.45
N ARG A 185 -0.22 4.12 1.89
CA ARG A 185 -1.49 3.73 1.27
C ARG A 185 -1.28 2.78 0.10
N ILE A 186 -0.39 3.16 -0.82
CA ILE A 186 -0.01 2.32 -1.98
C ILE A 186 0.60 1.01 -1.50
N ARG A 187 1.52 1.04 -0.53
CA ARG A 187 2.14 -0.19 0.00
C ARG A 187 1.08 -1.14 0.58
N ARG A 188 0.09 -0.63 1.31
CA ARG A 188 -0.99 -1.45 1.87
C ARG A 188 -1.84 -2.07 0.77
N ALA A 189 -2.23 -1.29 -0.24
CA ALA A 189 -2.95 -1.77 -1.42
C ALA A 189 -2.18 -2.91 -2.12
N LEU A 190 -0.89 -2.70 -2.38
CA LEU A 190 -0.02 -3.69 -3.03
C LEU A 190 0.05 -5.01 -2.26
N LEU A 191 0.15 -4.96 -0.93
CA LEU A 191 0.19 -6.17 -0.11
C LEU A 191 -1.13 -6.95 -0.18
N TRP A 192 -2.27 -6.27 -0.22
CA TRP A 192 -3.58 -6.91 -0.37
C TRP A 192 -3.77 -7.50 -1.76
N VAL A 193 -3.47 -6.74 -2.81
CA VAL A 193 -3.50 -7.23 -4.19
C VAL A 193 -2.58 -8.44 -4.36
N TYR A 194 -1.37 -8.39 -3.83
CA TYR A 194 -0.44 -9.52 -3.89
C TYR A 194 -0.96 -10.75 -3.16
N LYS A 195 -1.51 -10.57 -1.95
CA LYS A 195 -2.13 -11.66 -1.18
C LYS A 195 -3.29 -12.30 -1.93
N ALA A 196 -4.11 -11.51 -2.60
CA ALA A 196 -5.21 -12.02 -3.42
C ALA A 196 -4.71 -12.72 -4.69
N THR A 197 -3.71 -12.13 -5.36
CA THR A 197 -3.01 -12.73 -6.51
C THR A 197 -2.47 -14.13 -6.20
N GLN A 198 -1.87 -14.33 -5.01
CA GLN A 198 -1.34 -15.64 -4.62
C GLN A 198 -2.41 -16.72 -4.47
N ARG A 199 -3.65 -16.33 -4.17
CA ARG A 199 -4.78 -17.26 -3.95
C ARG A 199 -5.48 -17.65 -5.25
N ARG A 200 -5.19 -16.98 -6.36
CA ARG A 200 -5.80 -17.31 -7.64
C ARG A 200 -5.22 -18.59 -8.24
N SER A 201 -6.01 -19.23 -9.10
CA SER A 201 -5.70 -20.52 -9.70
C SER A 201 -4.90 -20.45 -11.00
N GLU A 202 -4.68 -19.27 -11.60
CA GLU A 202 -3.97 -19.19 -12.87
C GLU A 202 -2.50 -19.64 -12.74
N ARG A 203 -1.97 -20.31 -13.77
CA ARG A 203 -0.67 -20.99 -13.73
C ARG A 203 0.52 -20.06 -13.53
N THR A 204 0.54 -18.92 -14.24
CA THR A 204 1.68 -18.00 -14.23
C THR A 204 1.36 -16.76 -13.39
N PHE A 205 2.37 -16.23 -12.70
CA PHE A 205 2.21 -15.02 -11.88
C PHE A 205 1.67 -13.81 -12.65
N PRO A 206 2.11 -13.51 -13.90
CA PRO A 206 1.60 -12.39 -14.66
C PRO A 206 0.10 -12.47 -14.91
N LYS A 207 -0.40 -13.67 -15.24
CA LYS A 207 -1.84 -13.92 -15.47
C LYS A 207 -2.66 -13.80 -14.19
N ARG A 208 -2.13 -14.28 -13.06
CA ARG A 208 -2.78 -14.09 -11.75
C ARG A 208 -2.86 -12.60 -11.40
N LEU A 209 -1.78 -11.85 -11.62
CA LEU A 209 -1.72 -10.44 -11.27
C LEU A 209 -2.65 -9.61 -12.18
N SER A 210 -2.62 -9.83 -13.50
CA SER A 210 -3.51 -9.13 -14.43
C SER A 210 -4.98 -9.41 -14.12
N GLY A 211 -5.33 -10.68 -13.90
CA GLY A 211 -6.69 -11.06 -13.50
C GLY A 211 -7.15 -10.39 -12.21
N GLU A 212 -6.28 -10.33 -11.19
CA GLU A 212 -6.61 -9.64 -9.93
C GLU A 212 -6.82 -8.14 -10.12
N ILE A 213 -5.98 -7.47 -10.92
CA ILE A 213 -6.10 -6.04 -11.21
C ILE A 213 -7.43 -5.74 -11.91
N LEU A 214 -7.83 -6.56 -12.88
CA LEU A 214 -9.12 -6.40 -13.55
C LEU A 214 -10.30 -6.67 -12.62
N ASP A 215 -10.20 -7.65 -11.73
CA ASP A 215 -11.23 -7.89 -10.72
C ASP A 215 -11.33 -6.76 -9.69
N VAL A 216 -10.25 -6.02 -9.43
CA VAL A 216 -10.29 -4.79 -8.63
C VAL A 216 -11.08 -3.71 -9.36
N ILE A 217 -10.79 -3.46 -10.63
CA ILE A 217 -11.52 -2.47 -11.44
C ILE A 217 -13.01 -2.81 -11.50
N ASN A 218 -13.33 -4.10 -11.63
CA ASN A 218 -14.71 -4.60 -11.63
C ASN A 218 -15.36 -4.66 -10.23
N GLY A 219 -14.65 -4.29 -9.16
CA GLY A 219 -15.20 -4.24 -7.80
C GLY A 219 -15.37 -5.60 -7.10
N ARG A 220 -14.82 -6.69 -7.64
CA ARG A 220 -15.03 -8.07 -7.15
C ARG A 220 -13.83 -8.69 -6.42
N SER A 221 -12.74 -7.94 -6.26
CA SER A 221 -11.50 -8.46 -5.69
C SER A 221 -11.57 -8.71 -4.18
N ALA A 222 -10.80 -9.70 -3.72
CA ALA A 222 -10.59 -9.93 -2.28
C ALA A 222 -9.81 -8.78 -1.62
N ALA A 223 -8.96 -8.09 -2.39
CA ALA A 223 -8.20 -6.93 -1.92
C ALA A 223 -9.13 -5.76 -1.52
N LEU A 224 -10.20 -5.51 -2.28
CA LEU A 224 -11.20 -4.50 -1.93
C LEU A 224 -11.96 -4.87 -0.65
N LYS A 225 -12.23 -6.16 -0.43
CA LYS A 225 -12.83 -6.62 0.82
C LYS A 225 -11.91 -6.34 2.03
N ASP A 226 -10.61 -6.58 1.89
CA ASP A 226 -9.63 -6.24 2.94
C ASP A 226 -9.60 -4.72 3.23
N LYS A 227 -9.69 -3.86 2.19
CA LYS A 227 -9.84 -2.40 2.35
C LYS A 227 -11.11 -2.03 3.12
N LEU A 228 -12.25 -2.58 2.72
CA LEU A 228 -13.54 -2.30 3.36
C LEU A 228 -13.57 -2.75 4.82
N ASN A 229 -12.98 -3.91 5.13
CA ASN A 229 -12.86 -4.40 6.49
C ASN A 229 -12.02 -3.43 7.34
N LEU A 230 -10.87 -2.97 6.82
CA LEU A 230 -10.06 -1.97 7.53
C LEU A 230 -10.84 -0.67 7.78
N HIS A 231 -11.62 -0.21 6.80
CA HIS A 231 -12.43 1.01 6.96
C HIS A 231 -13.52 0.83 8.03
N LYS A 232 -14.19 -0.32 8.07
CA LYS A 232 -15.16 -0.65 9.13
C LYS A 232 -14.51 -0.65 10.51
N ASP A 233 -13.34 -1.27 10.63
CA ASP A 233 -12.59 -1.31 11.89
C ASP A 233 -12.14 0.09 12.32
N VAL A 234 -11.72 0.93 11.37
CA VAL A 234 -11.39 2.34 11.60
C VAL A 234 -12.61 3.12 12.10
N MET A 235 -13.77 2.96 11.45
CA MET A 235 -15.01 3.65 11.85
C MET A 235 -15.46 3.24 13.25
N ALA A 236 -15.33 1.95 13.60
CA ALA A 236 -15.67 1.45 14.93
C ALA A 236 -14.81 2.10 16.04
N ASN A 237 -13.57 2.48 15.72
CA ASN A 237 -12.62 3.05 16.68
C ASN A 237 -12.45 4.58 16.57
N ARG A 238 -13.36 5.27 15.85
CA ARG A 238 -13.27 6.73 15.60
C ARG A 238 -13.22 7.58 16.87
N ALA A 239 -13.81 7.11 17.97
CA ALA A 239 -13.86 7.83 19.24
C ALA A 239 -12.48 8.02 19.90
N TYR A 240 -11.47 7.24 19.49
CA TYR A 240 -10.11 7.32 20.04
C TYR A 240 -9.19 8.27 19.27
N ILE A 241 -9.71 8.98 18.27
CA ILE A 241 -8.98 10.03 17.56
C ILE A 241 -8.80 11.22 18.51
N GLN A 242 -7.55 11.59 18.75
CA GLN A 242 -7.22 12.79 19.53
C GLN A 242 -7.01 13.94 18.55
N ALA A 243 -7.65 15.09 18.80
CA ALA A 243 -7.25 16.34 18.17
C ALA A 243 -5.82 16.65 18.62
N LYS A 244 -4.96 16.98 17.65
CA LYS A 244 -3.58 17.37 17.90
C LYS A 244 -3.48 18.88 17.89
#